data_AF-A0A2S8B5L2-F1
#
_entry.id   AF-A0A2S8B5L2-F1
#
_cell.length_a   1.000
_cell.length_b   1.000
_cell.length_c   1.000
_cell.angle_alpha   90.00
_cell.angle_beta   90.00
_cell.angle_gamma   90.00
#
_symmetry.space_group_name_H-M   'P 1'
#
loop_
_entity.id
_entity.type
_entity.pdbx_description
1 polymer ?
#
loop_
_entity_poly.entity_id
_entity_poly.type
_entity_poly.pdbx_seq_one_letter_code
_entity_poly.pdbx_strand_id
1 'polypeptide(L)' 'MGSFSLVHWLVLGLIILLLFGKGRFSDMMGDVAKGLKSFKKGMSEDDTPPPAPRQIDGQRPPEVTPTPTAETEIR' A
#
# COMPACT_ATOMS: atom_id res chain seq x y z
N MET A 1 -4.27 -5.03 -42.52
CA MET A 1 -4.29 -5.96 -41.38
C MET A 1 -3.76 -5.25 -40.13
N GLY A 2 -4.50 -4.29 -39.57
CA GLY A 2 -4.02 -3.48 -38.43
C GLY A 2 -5.12 -2.76 -37.65
N SER A 3 -6.39 -2.98 -38.02
CA SER A 3 -7.54 -2.22 -37.54
C SER A 3 -8.19 -2.81 -36.29
N PHE A 4 -7.68 -3.94 -35.77
CA PHE A 4 -8.31 -4.68 -34.68
C PHE A 4 -7.51 -4.72 -33.38
N SER A 5 -6.31 -4.15 -33.30
CA SER A 5 -5.55 -4.26 -32.05
C SER A 5 -5.90 -3.13 -31.09
N LEU A 6 -5.64 -1.87 -31.44
CA LEU A 6 -5.73 -0.80 -30.45
C LEU A 6 -7.18 -0.39 -30.14
N VAL A 7 -8.03 -0.28 -31.17
CA VAL A 7 -9.44 0.08 -31.01
C VAL A 7 -10.22 -1.03 -30.30
N HIS A 8 -9.94 -2.30 -30.58
CA HIS A 8 -10.63 -3.43 -29.92
C HIS A 8 -10.34 -3.46 -28.42
N TRP A 9 -9.08 -3.30 -28.01
CA TRP A 9 -8.73 -3.25 -26.59
C TRP A 9 -9.37 -2.07 -25.87
N LEU A 10 -9.49 -0.91 -26.53
CA LEU A 10 -10.17 0.26 -25.98
C LEU A 10 -11.68 0.01 -25.81
N VAL A 11 -12.34 -0.56 -26.83
CA VAL A 11 -13.77 -0.89 -26.81
C VAL A 11 -14.07 -1.98 -25.79
N LEU A 12 -13.22 -3.01 -25.68
CA LEU A 12 -13.37 -4.08 -24.70
C LEU A 12 -13.22 -3.55 -23.27
N GLY A 13 -12.23 -2.68 -23.02
CA GLY A 13 -12.08 -2.00 -21.73
C GLY A 13 -13.30 -1.15 -21.37
N LEU A 14 -13.87 -0.44 -22.34
CA LEU A 14 -15.07 0.37 -22.15
C LEU A 14 -16.29 -0.49 -21.80
N ILE A 15 -16.50 -1.61 -22.51
CA ILE A 15 -17.60 -2.55 -22.24
C ILE A 15 -17.47 -3.13 -20.83
N ILE A 16 -16.27 -3.58 -20.43
CA ILE A 16 -16.02 -4.13 -19.10
C ILE A 16 -16.31 -3.06 -18.03
N LEU A 17 -15.85 -1.82 -18.22
CA LEU A 17 -16.11 -0.74 -17.28
C LEU A 17 -17.62 -0.43 -17.17
N LEU A 18 -18.37 -0.52 -18.27
CA LEU A 18 -19.83 -0.32 -18.26
C LEU A 18 -20.58 -1.46 -17.58
N LEU A 19 -20.14 -2.71 -17.77
CA LEU A 19 -20.77 -3.91 -17.20
C LEU A 19 -20.58 -3.99 -15.67
N PHE A 20 -19.36 -3.69 -15.22
CA PHE A 20 -19.01 -3.74 -13.79
C PHE A 20 -19.34 -2.42 -13.08
N GLY A 21 -19.42 -1.31 -13.82
CA GLY A 21 -19.65 0.02 -13.29
C GLY A 21 -18.46 0.56 -12.48
N LYS A 22 -18.43 1.88 -12.27
CA LYS A 22 -17.31 2.57 -11.58
C LYS A 22 -17.08 2.11 -10.12
N GLY A 23 -18.12 1.62 -9.45
CA GLY A 23 -18.08 1.26 -8.03
C GLY A 23 -17.45 -0.10 -7.77
N ARG A 24 -17.94 -1.15 -8.44
CA ARG A 24 -17.49 -2.53 -8.20
C ARG A 24 -16.09 -2.80 -8.77
N PHE A 25 -15.77 -2.20 -9.93
CA PHE A 25 -14.46 -2.37 -10.54
C PHE A 25 -13.33 -1.78 -9.67
N SER A 26 -13.54 -0.62 -9.04
CA SER A 26 -12.52 -0.01 -8.17
C SER A 26 -12.26 -0.79 -6.88
N ASP A 27 -13.31 -1.29 -6.21
CA ASP A 27 -13.15 -2.12 -5.01
C ASP A 27 -12.36 -3.40 -5.32
N MET A 28 -12.75 -4.10 -6.39
CA MET A 28 -12.07 -5.34 -6.81
C MET A 28 -10.63 -5.07 -7.28
N MET A 29 -10.39 -4.00 -8.04
CA MET A 29 -9.03 -3.59 -8.41
C MET A 29 -8.19 -3.23 -7.18
N GLY A 30 -8.77 -2.60 -6.17
CA GLY A 30 -8.11 -2.25 -4.92
C GLY A 30 -7.61 -3.48 -4.15
N ASP A 31 -8.46 -4.50 -4.02
CA ASP A 31 -8.12 -5.76 -3.36
C ASP A 31 -7.08 -6.57 -4.15
N VAL A 32 -7.22 -6.63 -5.48
CA VAL A 32 -6.24 -7.27 -6.36
C VAL A 32 -4.89 -6.55 -6.32
N ALA A 33 -4.90 -5.21 -6.34
CA ALA A 33 -3.68 -4.41 -6.26
C ALA A 33 -2.98 -4.60 -4.91
N LYS A 34 -3.73 -4.70 -3.80
CA LYS A 34 -3.18 -5.03 -2.48
C LYS A 34 -2.54 -6.42 -2.45
N GLY A 35 -3.23 -7.44 -2.98
CA GLY A 35 -2.71 -8.80 -3.08
C GLY A 35 -1.41 -8.86 -3.89
N LEU A 36 -1.38 -8.24 -5.06
CA LEU A 36 -0.20 -8.22 -5.94
C LEU A 36 0.95 -7.39 -5.34
N LYS A 37 0.65 -6.28 -4.65
CA LYS A 37 1.67 -5.46 -3.96
C LYS A 37 2.31 -6.21 -2.80
N SER A 38 1.53 -6.93 -2.00
CA SER A 38 2.03 -7.78 -0.92
C SER A 38 2.84 -8.97 -1.45
N PHE A 39 2.41 -9.56 -2.56
CA PHE A 39 3.16 -10.63 -3.23
C PHE A 39 4.52 -10.14 -3.75
N LYS A 40 4.54 -8.99 -4.44
CA LYS A 40 5.78 -8.38 -4.92
C LYS A 40 6.69 -7.95 -3.76
N LYS A 41 6.12 -7.39 -2.69
CA LYS A 41 6.87 -7.00 -1.50
C LYS A 41 7.49 -8.22 -0.80
N GLY A 42 6.72 -9.29 -0.58
CA GLY A 42 7.25 -10.53 0.00
C GLY A 42 8.39 -11.11 -0.83
N MET A 43 8.24 -11.16 -2.16
CA MET A 43 9.28 -11.68 -3.04
C MET A 43 10.51 -10.75 -3.17
N SER A 44 10.36 -9.44 -2.91
CA SER A 44 11.50 -8.50 -2.90
C SER A 44 12.19 -8.44 -1.54
N GLU A 45 11.50 -8.78 -0.44
CA GLU A 45 12.10 -8.84 0.90
C GLU A 45 13.03 -10.07 1.08
N ASP A 46 12.87 -11.12 0.27
CA ASP A 46 13.87 -12.21 0.18
C ASP A 46 15.22 -11.75 -0.42
N ASP A 47 15.23 -10.66 -1.19
CA ASP A 47 16.43 -10.13 -1.88
C ASP A 47 16.98 -8.82 -1.26
N THR A 48 16.25 -8.18 -0.35
CA THR A 48 16.65 -6.88 0.22
C THR A 48 16.43 -6.84 1.74
N PRO A 49 17.45 -6.45 2.54
CA PRO A 49 17.29 -6.33 3.99
C PRO A 49 16.17 -5.35 4.35
N PRO A 50 15.47 -5.55 5.49
CA PRO A 50 14.20 -4.88 5.77
C PRO A 50 14.34 -3.36 5.67
N PRO A 51 13.50 -2.67 4.87
CA PRO A 51 13.50 -1.22 4.89
C PRO A 51 13.01 -0.76 6.27
N ALA A 52 13.87 0.00 6.96
CA ALA A 52 13.56 0.62 8.25
C ALA A 52 12.16 1.27 8.20
N PRO A 53 11.35 1.13 9.26
CA PRO A 53 9.97 1.59 9.25
C PRO A 53 9.94 3.08 8.95
N ARG A 54 9.47 3.45 7.75
CA ARG A 54 9.13 4.83 7.41
C ARG A 54 7.92 5.19 8.26
N GLN A 55 8.20 5.78 9.41
CA GLN A 55 7.21 6.46 10.22
C GLN A 55 6.48 7.44 9.32
N ILE A 56 5.16 7.30 9.28
CA ILE A 56 4.28 8.22 8.61
C ILE A 56 4.35 9.50 9.45
N ASP A 57 4.98 10.55 8.92
CA ASP A 57 4.98 11.90 9.47
C ASP A 57 3.52 12.34 9.71
N GLY A 58 3.02 12.16 10.93
CA GLY A 58 1.61 12.43 11.23
C GLY A 58 1.09 11.93 12.57
N GLN A 59 1.86 11.13 13.32
CA GLN A 59 1.46 10.79 14.69
C GLN A 59 2.70 10.79 15.59
N ARG A 60 2.90 11.92 16.28
CA ARG A 60 3.68 12.02 17.50
C ARG A 60 2.72 11.72 18.65
N PRO A 61 2.63 10.50 19.20
CA PRO A 61 2.35 10.37 20.62
C PRO A 61 3.50 11.08 21.35
N PRO A 62 3.20 11.91 22.38
CA PRO A 62 4.24 12.63 23.09
C PRO A 62 5.25 11.61 23.64
N GLU A 63 6.50 11.88 23.29
CA GLU A 63 7.72 11.44 23.93
C GLU A 63 7.50 11.41 25.45
N VAL A 64 7.30 10.22 26.00
CA VAL A 64 7.41 10.00 27.45
C VAL A 64 8.84 9.54 27.69
N THR A 65 9.51 10.26 28.61
CA THR A 65 10.85 10.07 29.18
C THR A 65 11.85 11.07 28.60
N PRO A 66 12.38 12.03 29.41
CA PRO A 66 13.04 11.69 30.66
C PRO A 66 12.76 12.66 31.82
N THR A 67 12.39 12.11 32.98
CA THR A 67 12.67 12.79 34.25
C THR A 67 13.75 11.96 34.97
N PRO A 68 15.03 12.30 34.80
CA PRO A 68 16.04 11.92 35.76
C PRO A 68 15.90 12.90 36.93
N THR A 69 14.92 12.65 37.81
CA THR A 69 14.93 13.27 39.14
C THR A 69 15.78 12.37 40.01
N ALA A 70 16.95 12.92 40.33
CA ALA A 70 17.81 12.45 41.39
C ALA A 70 17.02 12.19 42.69
N GLU A 71 17.64 11.39 43.55
CA GLU A 71 17.43 11.38 45.00
C GLU A 71 16.28 10.48 45.51
N THR A 72 16.65 9.27 45.95
CA THR A 72 16.45 8.86 47.34
C THR A 72 17.50 7.80 47.66
N GLU A 73 18.64 8.34 48.04
CA GLU A 73 19.63 7.72 48.90
C GLU A 73 18.98 7.33 50.24
N ILE A 74 19.13 6.05 50.62
CA ILE A 74 19.27 5.52 51.99
C ILE A 74 18.24 6.02 53.04
N ARG A 75 17.25 5.18 53.37
CA ARG A 75 16.76 5.03 54.75
C ARG A 75 16.13 3.66 55.01
#